data_AF-A0A1Y1VKF9-F1
#
_entry.id   AF-A0A1Y1VKF9-F1
#
_cell.length_a   1.000
_cell.length_b   1.000
_cell.length_c   1.000
_cell.angle_alpha   90.00
_cell.angle_beta   90.00
_cell.angle_gamma   90.00
#
_symmetry.space_group_name_H-M   'P 1'
#
loop_
_entity.id
_entity.type
_entity.pdbx_description
1 polymer ?
#
loop_
_entity_poly.entity_id
_entity_poly.type
_entity_poly.pdbx_seq_one_letter_code
_entity_poly.pdbx_strand_id
1 'polypeptide(L)'
;MEYNTDNEFFKRPSTEKVTFLPEIWESVYEPCSSKIFNLDYVGTLDLTVNEENVSLLNLMNEQPHSDIKVPFRGIYIGNNFVKNLNNDGWELSIAGNYSRMFTKQSFKIVFKGDEDEDLDFGLRKIKLKAFPNDATMLREPISLELLKKVGIPSVRGGFARLYINSEYYGLYFLEDTLKKTYIRDLFHQKGKKPEIGPLFQAIPYKGVYNVSLNYIDDNASSYPNWNETWDCKINGTMNGSKDESFTQLINLMKLINQTDIYTLNDNEEIIHSIYNIFELDIFIRLLAMDYLLGRYHSYWRNPSNFLIYYHPALKRYIIFPVDFTSSLGYKYKENGYTYKTNCTEWRPPENPEDPLIKMIMSIPYLKQLFISTLNLIIEILFNPECIFPFIDSLKSVIEFDLKLEREKRPYHSKTSIIEEIEVKETIEEVTDKDANGFPSNSTIDTTIIIKKNTTITLIEPRWSIDESIKNIDDSVYSIGYGIKEWIEKRRQTVLEQFPNVTLVSAGSLVTRPSDPANLYSDSIFDYFSAIFPSGDYKLLASIIATLILLITLIFIIHVKCKKPTEMEGDEHDIRKYNDSFFHKIRTGFNFNNNDGIIKNISTFIQSNYRKVQTKVRNTFFHKSHNVD
;
A
#
# COMPACT_ATOMS: atom_id res chain seq x y z
N MET A 1 2.61 -8.41 35.24
CA MET A 1 3.21 -9.52 34.48
C MET A 1 4.19 -8.87 33.52
N GLU A 2 5.47 -9.17 33.65
CA GLU A 2 6.48 -8.76 32.65
C GLU A 2 6.29 -9.68 31.44
N TYR A 3 5.94 -9.10 30.30
CA TYR A 3 5.83 -9.82 29.04
C TYR A 3 7.23 -10.00 28.45
N ASN A 4 7.56 -11.20 27.97
CA ASN A 4 8.92 -11.49 27.49
C ASN A 4 9.20 -10.93 26.07
N THR A 5 8.16 -10.55 25.32
CA THR A 5 8.26 -9.92 23.99
C THR A 5 7.11 -8.93 23.75
N ASP A 6 7.25 -8.04 22.77
CA ASP A 6 6.19 -7.14 22.30
C ASP A 6 4.92 -7.90 21.80
N ASN A 7 5.03 -9.20 21.50
CA ASN A 7 3.98 -9.98 20.84
C ASN A 7 3.12 -10.79 21.82
N GLU A 8 3.44 -10.77 23.10
CA GLU A 8 2.69 -11.42 24.16
C GLU A 8 1.69 -10.43 24.78
N PHE A 9 0.45 -10.40 24.30
CA PHE A 9 -0.59 -9.57 24.91
C PHE A 9 -1.99 -10.14 24.69
N PHE A 10 -2.88 -9.84 25.64
CA PHE A 10 -4.30 -10.21 25.58
C PHE A 10 -4.52 -11.69 25.21
N LYS A 11 -3.96 -12.61 26.02
CA LYS A 11 -4.09 -14.07 25.90
C LYS A 11 -3.50 -14.68 24.61
N ARG A 12 -2.55 -13.99 23.97
CA ARG A 12 -1.82 -14.49 22.80
C ARG A 12 -0.41 -14.94 23.20
N PRO A 13 0.08 -16.09 22.72
CA PRO A 13 1.47 -16.49 22.90
C PRO A 13 2.41 -15.54 22.13
N SER A 14 3.66 -15.46 22.57
CA SER A 14 4.70 -14.72 21.85
C SER A 14 4.93 -15.30 20.44
N THR A 15 5.10 -14.43 19.46
CA THR A 15 5.51 -14.78 18.08
C THR A 15 6.75 -14.00 17.66
N GLU A 16 7.41 -14.46 16.61
CA GLU A 16 8.56 -13.75 16.03
C GLU A 16 8.13 -12.42 15.38
N LYS A 17 9.09 -11.50 15.22
CA LYS A 17 8.88 -10.27 14.44
C LYS A 17 8.98 -10.58 12.95
N VAL A 18 8.37 -9.75 12.13
CA VAL A 18 8.41 -9.94 10.68
C VAL A 18 9.82 -9.65 10.16
N THR A 19 10.33 -10.54 9.32
CA THR A 19 11.64 -10.41 8.70
C THR A 19 11.66 -9.19 7.78
N PHE A 20 12.72 -8.41 7.83
CA PHE A 20 12.84 -7.21 7.01
C PHE A 20 12.93 -7.54 5.51
N LEU A 21 12.18 -6.78 4.69
CA LEU A 21 12.37 -6.73 3.24
C LEU A 21 13.23 -5.52 2.85
N PRO A 22 14.24 -5.71 1.96
CA PRO A 22 15.05 -4.62 1.43
C PRO A 22 14.19 -3.63 0.66
N GLU A 23 14.58 -2.37 0.75
CA GLU A 23 13.94 -1.28 0.03
C GLU A 23 14.74 -0.99 -1.23
N ILE A 24 14.06 -0.94 -2.38
CA ILE A 24 14.68 -0.63 -3.67
C ILE A 24 14.54 0.86 -3.96
N TRP A 25 13.33 1.40 -3.78
CA TRP A 25 13.05 2.82 -3.92
C TRP A 25 12.31 3.31 -2.69
N GLU A 26 12.77 4.42 -2.13
CA GLU A 26 12.04 5.16 -1.10
C GLU A 26 10.75 5.73 -1.70
N SER A 27 9.65 5.58 -0.98
CA SER A 27 8.41 6.23 -1.37
C SER A 27 8.50 7.72 -1.07
N VAL A 28 8.42 8.55 -2.10
CA VAL A 28 8.31 10.01 -1.95
C VAL A 28 7.03 10.40 -1.20
N TYR A 29 6.03 9.51 -1.24
CA TYR A 29 4.73 9.72 -0.66
C TYR A 29 4.52 8.68 0.46
N GLU A 30 4.82 9.07 1.70
CA GLU A 30 4.55 8.24 2.88
C GLU A 30 3.53 8.91 3.81
N PRO A 31 2.42 8.23 4.15
CA PRO A 31 1.47 8.78 5.09
C PRO A 31 2.05 8.74 6.51
N CYS A 32 1.76 9.78 7.32
CA CYS A 32 2.18 9.89 8.72
C CYS A 32 2.02 8.58 9.51
N SER A 33 3.09 8.03 10.10
CA SER A 33 3.07 6.72 10.78
C SER A 33 1.88 6.52 11.73
N SER A 34 1.19 5.39 11.62
CA SER A 34 0.12 4.99 12.55
C SER A 34 0.48 3.66 13.21
N LYS A 35 0.40 3.62 14.54
CA LYS A 35 0.84 2.46 15.32
C LYS A 35 0.00 1.21 15.08
N ILE A 36 -1.23 1.34 14.59
CA ILE A 36 -2.14 0.19 14.37
C ILE A 36 -1.82 -0.61 13.10
N PHE A 37 -1.04 -0.03 12.18
CA PHE A 37 -0.64 -0.65 10.91
C PHE A 37 0.79 -1.19 11.01
N ASN A 38 0.99 -2.12 11.94
CA ASN A 38 2.25 -2.83 12.12
C ASN A 38 2.01 -4.33 11.90
N LEU A 39 2.84 -4.96 11.06
CA LEU A 39 2.77 -6.39 10.78
C LEU A 39 3.49 -7.25 11.82
N ASP A 40 4.31 -6.66 12.69
CA ASP A 40 5.04 -7.39 13.73
C ASP A 40 4.14 -8.02 14.78
N TYR A 41 2.89 -7.58 14.90
CA TYR A 41 1.96 -8.02 15.94
C TYR A 41 0.50 -8.09 15.44
N VAL A 42 -0.36 -8.83 16.16
CA VAL A 42 -1.81 -8.89 15.91
C VAL A 42 -2.56 -8.12 16.99
N GLY A 43 -3.02 -6.91 16.68
CA GLY A 43 -3.75 -6.06 17.62
C GLY A 43 -5.07 -6.67 18.10
N THR A 44 -5.75 -6.02 19.04
CA THR A 44 -7.09 -6.43 19.46
C THR A 44 -8.01 -5.24 19.51
N LEU A 45 -9.11 -5.33 18.79
CA LEU A 45 -10.19 -4.37 18.81
C LEU A 45 -11.35 -4.97 19.60
N ASP A 46 -11.62 -4.42 20.77
CA ASP A 46 -12.69 -4.87 21.66
C ASP A 46 -13.79 -3.80 21.70
N LEU A 47 -14.92 -4.11 21.06
CA LEU A 47 -16.04 -3.20 20.87
C LEU A 47 -17.19 -3.58 21.79
N THR A 48 -17.83 -2.57 22.34
CA THR A 48 -19.03 -2.66 23.16
C THR A 48 -20.15 -1.88 22.46
N VAL A 49 -21.18 -2.61 22.05
CA VAL A 49 -22.45 -2.07 21.56
C VAL A 49 -23.43 -2.07 22.73
N ASN A 50 -23.87 -0.87 23.13
CA ASN A 50 -24.82 -0.68 24.22
C ASN A 50 -26.13 -1.45 23.96
N GLU A 51 -26.83 -1.85 25.03
CA GLU A 51 -28.09 -2.62 24.96
C GLU A 51 -29.13 -2.02 24.00
N GLU A 52 -29.25 -0.69 23.97
CA GLU A 52 -30.14 0.05 23.07
C GLU A 52 -29.87 -0.17 21.57
N ASN A 53 -28.62 -0.50 21.20
CA ASN A 53 -28.16 -0.69 19.82
C ASN A 53 -27.97 -2.17 19.44
N VAL A 54 -28.23 -3.12 20.35
CA VAL A 54 -28.07 -4.57 20.06
C VAL A 54 -29.03 -5.01 18.96
N SER A 55 -30.23 -4.43 18.88
CA SER A 55 -31.17 -4.70 17.78
C SER A 55 -30.58 -4.28 16.41
N LEU A 56 -29.85 -3.16 16.35
CA LEU A 56 -29.15 -2.72 15.14
C LEU A 56 -28.00 -3.66 14.79
N LEU A 57 -27.25 -4.15 15.79
CA LEU A 57 -26.21 -5.14 15.58
C LEU A 57 -26.77 -6.43 14.97
N ASN A 58 -27.88 -6.93 15.52
CA ASN A 58 -28.57 -8.12 15.00
C ASN A 58 -29.07 -7.88 13.58
N LEU A 59 -29.75 -6.76 13.34
CA LEU A 59 -30.25 -6.41 12.01
C LEU A 59 -29.13 -6.26 10.98
N MET A 60 -27.99 -5.66 11.37
CA MET A 60 -26.81 -5.57 10.51
C MET A 60 -26.29 -6.95 10.10
N ASN A 61 -26.25 -7.90 11.02
CA ASN A 61 -25.80 -9.27 10.72
C ASN A 61 -26.84 -10.05 9.89
N GLU A 62 -28.13 -9.82 10.11
CA GLU A 62 -29.23 -10.46 9.37
C GLU A 62 -29.38 -9.88 7.96
N GLN A 63 -29.07 -8.60 7.77
CA GLN A 63 -29.22 -7.87 6.52
C GLN A 63 -27.91 -7.21 6.07
N PRO A 64 -26.92 -7.99 5.62
CA PRO A 64 -25.58 -7.48 5.34
C PRO A 64 -25.52 -6.43 4.22
N HIS A 65 -26.54 -6.37 3.35
CA HIS A 65 -26.65 -5.41 2.24
C HIS A 65 -27.33 -4.08 2.63
N SER A 66 -27.94 -3.97 3.81
CA SER A 66 -28.74 -2.79 4.21
C SER A 66 -27.92 -1.60 4.73
N ASP A 67 -26.58 -1.66 4.68
CA ASP A 67 -25.66 -0.59 5.12
C ASP A 67 -25.95 -0.03 6.53
N ILE A 68 -26.46 -0.90 7.41
CA ILE A 68 -26.80 -0.57 8.79
C ILE A 68 -25.55 -0.13 9.56
N LYS A 69 -25.69 0.97 10.30
CA LYS A 69 -24.63 1.57 11.11
C LYS A 69 -24.95 1.37 12.58
N VAL A 70 -24.00 0.80 13.30
CA VAL A 70 -24.13 0.42 14.71
C VAL A 70 -23.17 1.27 15.52
N PRO A 71 -23.66 2.22 16.34
CA PRO A 71 -22.82 2.95 17.27
C PRO A 71 -22.15 2.01 18.27
N PHE A 72 -20.88 2.25 18.58
CA PHE A 72 -20.15 1.48 19.57
C PHE A 72 -19.18 2.35 20.38
N ARG A 73 -18.77 1.85 21.54
CA ARG A 73 -17.57 2.28 22.26
C ARG A 73 -16.57 1.14 22.27
N GLY A 74 -15.29 1.40 22.46
CA GLY A 74 -14.35 0.30 22.49
C GLY A 74 -12.93 0.69 22.82
N ILE A 75 -12.05 -0.29 22.73
CA ILE A 75 -10.62 -0.10 22.92
C ILE A 75 -9.86 -0.84 21.82
N TYR A 76 -8.77 -0.25 21.37
CA TYR A 76 -7.75 -0.94 20.60
C TYR A 76 -6.54 -1.19 21.50
N ILE A 77 -6.13 -2.45 21.57
CA ILE A 77 -4.97 -2.92 22.33
C ILE A 77 -3.89 -3.31 21.33
N GLY A 78 -2.81 -2.55 21.30
CA GLY A 78 -1.58 -2.88 20.58
C GLY A 78 -0.57 -3.60 21.47
N ASN A 79 0.64 -3.81 20.95
CA ASN A 79 1.73 -4.45 21.68
C ASN A 79 2.14 -3.72 22.97
N ASN A 80 2.25 -2.40 22.93
CA ASN A 80 2.73 -1.58 24.04
C ASN A 80 1.89 -0.32 24.29
N PHE A 81 0.68 -0.28 23.73
CA PHE A 81 -0.25 0.84 23.90
C PHE A 81 -1.69 0.36 23.89
N VAL A 82 -2.55 1.11 24.60
CA VAL A 82 -3.99 0.98 24.54
C VAL A 82 -4.55 2.31 24.10
N LYS A 83 -5.51 2.29 23.18
CA LYS A 83 -6.23 3.47 22.74
C LYS A 83 -7.72 3.27 22.96
N ASN A 84 -8.31 4.20 23.69
CA ASN A 84 -9.76 4.23 23.88
C ASN A 84 -10.43 4.81 22.63
N LEU A 85 -11.53 4.17 22.23
CA LEU A 85 -12.49 4.60 21.21
C LEU A 85 -13.82 4.90 21.92
N ASN A 86 -13.75 5.74 22.97
CA ASN A 86 -14.87 6.01 23.87
C ASN A 86 -15.64 7.29 23.52
N ASN A 87 -15.21 8.02 22.48
CA ASN A 87 -15.92 9.21 22.02
C ASN A 87 -17.22 8.77 21.34
N ASP A 88 -18.34 9.39 21.71
CA ASP A 88 -19.64 9.17 21.07
C ASP A 88 -19.54 9.66 19.61
N GLY A 89 -19.44 8.73 18.66
CA GLY A 89 -19.21 9.06 17.25
C GLY A 89 -18.63 7.95 16.40
N TRP A 90 -18.16 6.85 17.00
CA TRP A 90 -17.71 5.68 16.27
C TRP A 90 -18.88 4.77 15.86
N GLU A 91 -18.90 4.38 14.59
CA GLU A 91 -19.89 3.48 14.02
C GLU A 91 -19.25 2.32 13.29
N LEU A 92 -19.79 1.13 13.53
CA LEU A 92 -19.47 -0.10 12.83
C LEU A 92 -20.53 -0.35 11.76
N SER A 93 -20.12 -0.80 10.59
CA SER A 93 -21.04 -1.25 9.53
C SER A 93 -20.37 -2.29 8.66
N ILE A 94 -21.14 -3.08 7.93
CA ILE A 94 -20.59 -4.04 6.97
C ILE A 94 -19.97 -3.32 5.76
N ALA A 95 -18.90 -3.90 5.23
CA ALA A 95 -18.09 -3.37 4.15
C ALA A 95 -18.01 -4.29 2.94
N GLY A 96 -17.63 -3.70 1.81
CA GLY A 96 -17.46 -4.36 0.52
C GLY A 96 -18.76 -4.44 -0.29
N ASN A 97 -18.72 -5.23 -1.36
CA ASN A 97 -19.86 -5.48 -2.25
C ASN A 97 -20.11 -6.99 -2.32
N TYR A 98 -19.40 -7.70 -3.20
CA TYR A 98 -19.48 -9.17 -3.29
C TYR A 98 -19.07 -9.89 -1.99
N SER A 99 -18.17 -9.31 -1.20
CA SER A 99 -17.76 -9.87 0.09
C SER A 99 -18.91 -9.95 1.11
N ARG A 100 -20.02 -9.22 0.87
CA ARG A 100 -21.22 -9.25 1.73
C ARG A 100 -22.00 -10.56 1.64
N MET A 101 -21.72 -11.39 0.63
CA MET A 101 -22.35 -12.69 0.45
C MET A 101 -21.73 -13.80 1.32
N PHE A 102 -20.59 -13.53 1.96
CA PHE A 102 -19.85 -14.50 2.75
C PHE A 102 -20.24 -14.43 4.21
N THR A 103 -20.17 -15.57 4.91
CA THR A 103 -20.51 -15.63 6.33
C THR A 103 -19.61 -14.77 7.21
N LYS A 104 -18.31 -14.72 6.93
CA LYS A 104 -17.42 -13.76 7.59
C LYS A 104 -17.44 -12.45 6.82
N GLN A 105 -18.16 -11.50 7.39
CA GLN A 105 -18.29 -10.17 6.83
C GLN A 105 -17.07 -9.33 7.07
N SER A 106 -16.71 -8.51 6.08
CA SER A 106 -15.77 -7.41 6.32
C SER A 106 -16.51 -6.24 6.96
N PHE A 107 -15.84 -5.49 7.81
CA PHE A 107 -16.41 -4.32 8.48
C PHE A 107 -15.72 -3.03 8.08
N LYS A 108 -16.41 -1.91 8.27
CA LYS A 108 -15.84 -0.57 8.24
C LYS A 108 -16.19 0.11 9.55
N ILE A 109 -15.19 0.73 10.16
CA ILE A 109 -15.32 1.57 11.34
C ILE A 109 -15.14 3.00 10.88
N VAL A 110 -16.10 3.86 11.21
CA VAL A 110 -16.12 5.27 10.78
C VAL A 110 -16.34 6.15 12.00
N PHE A 111 -15.54 7.21 12.11
CA PHE A 111 -15.75 8.27 13.07
C PHE A 111 -16.58 9.40 12.45
N LYS A 112 -17.66 9.79 13.13
CA LYS A 112 -18.61 10.83 12.70
C LYS A 112 -18.29 12.25 13.17
N GLY A 113 -17.24 12.46 13.97
CA GLY A 113 -16.83 13.80 14.40
C GLY A 113 -16.33 14.67 13.24
N ASP A 114 -16.09 15.95 13.56
CA ASP A 114 -15.72 16.98 12.61
C ASP A 114 -14.37 16.70 11.91
N GLU A 115 -14.22 17.15 10.66
CA GLU A 115 -13.02 16.88 9.85
C GLU A 115 -11.74 17.52 10.40
N ASP A 116 -11.87 18.49 11.30
CA ASP A 116 -10.78 19.23 11.95
C ASP A 116 -10.48 18.73 13.39
N GLU A 117 -11.19 17.70 13.88
CA GLU A 117 -10.87 17.10 15.18
C GLU A 117 -9.57 16.29 15.12
N ASP A 118 -8.81 16.30 16.22
CA ASP A 118 -7.67 15.39 16.41
C ASP A 118 -8.18 13.95 16.48
N LEU A 119 -8.24 13.31 15.32
CA LEU A 119 -8.75 11.95 15.16
C LEU A 119 -7.87 10.95 15.92
N ASP A 120 -8.51 10.01 16.61
CA ASP A 120 -7.81 8.87 17.19
C ASP A 120 -7.08 8.10 16.07
N PHE A 121 -5.77 7.92 16.24
CA PHE A 121 -4.86 7.35 15.24
C PHE A 121 -4.63 8.17 13.96
N GLY A 122 -5.21 9.38 13.87
CA GLY A 122 -5.22 10.15 12.64
C GLY A 122 -6.07 9.54 11.52
N LEU A 123 -7.03 8.68 11.88
CA LEU A 123 -7.84 7.92 10.92
C LEU A 123 -9.32 8.19 11.14
N ARG A 124 -10.01 8.57 10.06
CA ARG A 124 -11.48 8.75 10.10
C ARG A 124 -12.23 7.46 9.83
N LYS A 125 -11.59 6.55 9.08
CA LYS A 125 -12.17 5.30 8.63
C LYS A 125 -11.10 4.23 8.54
N ILE A 126 -11.42 3.06 9.10
CA ILE A 126 -10.61 1.86 9.01
C ILE A 126 -11.50 0.76 8.44
N LYS A 127 -10.98 -0.05 7.53
CA LYS A 127 -11.64 -1.28 7.10
C LYS A 127 -11.04 -2.47 7.85
N LEU A 128 -11.88 -3.42 8.20
CA LEU A 128 -11.51 -4.71 8.74
C LEU A 128 -11.86 -5.75 7.68
N LYS A 129 -10.87 -6.17 6.91
CA LYS A 129 -11.05 -7.11 5.80
C LYS A 129 -11.02 -8.53 6.32
N ALA A 130 -12.07 -9.28 5.99
CA ALA A 130 -12.23 -10.67 6.38
C ALA A 130 -11.42 -11.65 5.51
N PHE A 131 -11.09 -11.25 4.28
CA PHE A 131 -10.46 -12.08 3.26
C PHE A 131 -11.14 -13.43 3.02
N PRO A 132 -12.47 -13.46 2.75
CA PRO A 132 -13.21 -14.71 2.67
C PRO A 132 -12.72 -15.64 1.55
N ASN A 133 -12.10 -15.10 0.50
CA ASN A 133 -11.56 -15.87 -0.62
C ASN A 133 -10.05 -16.15 -0.52
N ASP A 134 -9.37 -15.64 0.52
CA ASP A 134 -7.95 -15.88 0.74
C ASP A 134 -7.75 -16.61 2.07
N ALA A 135 -7.76 -17.95 2.01
CA ALA A 135 -7.54 -18.82 3.16
C ALA A 135 -6.17 -18.60 3.85
N THR A 136 -5.22 -17.95 3.17
CA THR A 136 -3.91 -17.61 3.77
C THR A 136 -3.97 -16.31 4.58
N MET A 137 -4.88 -15.39 4.24
CA MET A 137 -4.88 -14.00 4.69
C MET A 137 -3.58 -13.22 4.41
N LEU A 138 -2.68 -13.75 3.56
CA LEU A 138 -1.35 -13.18 3.33
C LEU A 138 -1.21 -12.45 2.00
N ARG A 139 -2.07 -12.68 1.01
CA ARG A 139 -1.85 -12.17 -0.37
C ARG A 139 -1.74 -10.66 -0.41
N GLU A 140 -2.71 -9.99 0.18
CA GLU A 140 -2.76 -8.53 0.21
C GLU A 140 -1.71 -7.93 1.15
N PRO A 141 -1.51 -8.40 2.40
CA PRO A 141 -0.42 -7.94 3.25
C PRO A 141 0.97 -8.02 2.58
N ILE A 142 1.29 -9.16 1.96
CA ILE A 142 2.56 -9.33 1.23
C ILE A 142 2.62 -8.32 0.07
N SER A 143 1.54 -8.21 -0.71
CA SER A 143 1.52 -7.30 -1.85
C SER A 143 1.73 -5.84 -1.43
N LEU A 144 1.05 -5.38 -0.37
CA LEU A 144 1.17 -4.01 0.13
C LEU A 144 2.59 -3.70 0.62
N GLU A 145 3.24 -4.63 1.33
CA GLU A 145 4.64 -4.46 1.74
C GLU A 145 5.57 -4.39 0.54
N LEU A 146 5.38 -5.24 -0.47
CA LEU A 146 6.21 -5.20 -1.67
C LEU A 146 6.08 -3.87 -2.41
N LEU A 147 4.87 -3.33 -2.54
CA LEU A 147 4.64 -2.01 -3.15
C LEU A 147 5.40 -0.91 -2.41
N LYS A 148 5.34 -0.93 -1.07
CA LYS A 148 6.07 0.02 -0.23
C LYS A 148 7.58 -0.05 -0.51
N LYS A 149 8.13 -1.26 -0.62
CA LYS A 149 9.56 -1.49 -0.88
C LYS A 149 10.01 -1.10 -2.27
N VAL A 150 9.08 -0.89 -3.20
CA VAL A 150 9.36 -0.37 -4.54
C VAL A 150 8.88 1.07 -4.72
N GLY A 151 8.59 1.79 -3.63
CA GLY A 151 8.23 3.21 -3.68
C GLY A 151 6.91 3.51 -4.39
N ILE A 152 5.98 2.55 -4.45
CA ILE A 152 4.62 2.77 -4.95
C ILE A 152 3.73 3.15 -3.76
N PRO A 153 3.06 4.32 -3.79
CA PRO A 153 2.19 4.71 -2.70
C PRO A 153 0.97 3.79 -2.61
N SER A 154 0.75 3.23 -1.43
CA SER A 154 -0.30 2.24 -1.18
C SER A 154 -0.94 2.45 0.20
N VAL A 155 -2.13 1.86 0.39
CA VAL A 155 -2.77 1.84 1.70
C VAL A 155 -1.93 1.03 2.69
N ARG A 156 -1.98 1.44 3.95
CA ARG A 156 -1.32 0.73 5.04
C ARG A 156 -2.23 -0.36 5.59
N GLY A 157 -1.64 -1.37 6.23
CA GLY A 157 -2.41 -2.34 6.96
C GLY A 157 -1.67 -3.04 8.08
N GLY A 158 -2.44 -3.79 8.86
CA GLY A 158 -1.98 -4.53 10.04
C GLY A 158 -3.02 -5.56 10.43
N PHE A 159 -2.69 -6.50 11.30
CA PHE A 159 -3.66 -7.51 11.75
C PHE A 159 -4.30 -7.12 13.08
N ALA A 160 -5.58 -7.47 13.25
CA ALA A 160 -6.24 -7.35 14.54
C ALA A 160 -7.32 -8.42 14.73
N ARG A 161 -7.46 -8.89 15.97
CA ARG A 161 -8.65 -9.61 16.44
C ARG A 161 -9.79 -8.64 16.64
N LEU A 162 -11.01 -9.06 16.31
CA LEU A 162 -12.23 -8.31 16.61
C LEU A 162 -13.04 -9.05 17.67
N TYR A 163 -13.45 -8.30 18.70
CA TYR A 163 -14.46 -8.71 19.67
C TYR A 163 -15.59 -7.68 19.66
N ILE A 164 -16.84 -8.15 19.73
CA ILE A 164 -18.02 -7.29 19.89
C ILE A 164 -18.85 -7.88 21.03
N ASN A 165 -19.14 -7.09 22.05
CA ASN A 165 -19.85 -7.54 23.26
C ASN A 165 -19.23 -8.80 23.89
N SER A 166 -17.89 -8.82 23.99
CA SER A 166 -17.08 -9.97 24.46
C SER A 166 -17.14 -11.23 23.58
N GLU A 167 -17.88 -11.22 22.47
CA GLU A 167 -17.91 -12.32 21.50
C GLU A 167 -16.77 -12.17 20.49
N TYR A 168 -16.03 -13.26 20.24
CA TYR A 168 -14.92 -13.24 19.27
C TYR A 168 -15.43 -13.31 17.83
N TYR A 169 -15.21 -12.28 17.03
CA TYR A 169 -15.63 -12.20 15.63
C TYR A 169 -14.59 -12.70 14.62
N GLY A 170 -13.33 -12.86 15.04
CA GLY A 170 -12.27 -13.40 14.18
C GLY A 170 -11.02 -12.50 14.08
N LEU A 171 -10.07 -12.95 13.27
CA LEU A 171 -8.88 -12.26 12.81
C LEU A 171 -9.22 -11.44 11.56
N TYR A 172 -8.84 -10.17 11.52
CA TYR A 172 -9.08 -9.26 10.40
C TYR A 172 -7.78 -8.57 9.99
N PHE A 173 -7.71 -8.21 8.71
CA PHE A 173 -6.71 -7.25 8.24
C PHE A 173 -7.27 -5.84 8.29
N LEU A 174 -6.69 -5.01 9.15
CA LEU A 174 -6.93 -3.58 9.18
C LEU A 174 -6.34 -2.95 7.92
N GLU A 175 -7.12 -2.17 7.21
CA GLU A 175 -6.68 -1.43 6.02
C GLU A 175 -7.09 0.04 6.15
N ASP A 176 -6.15 0.91 5.84
CA ASP A 176 -6.39 2.34 5.67
C ASP A 176 -7.32 2.63 4.48
N THR A 177 -7.82 3.86 4.36
CA THR A 177 -8.67 4.23 3.23
C THR A 177 -8.20 5.50 2.53
N LEU A 178 -8.06 5.42 1.20
CA LEU A 178 -7.74 6.56 0.34
C LEU A 178 -8.90 7.56 0.31
N LYS A 179 -8.90 8.44 1.31
CA LYS A 179 -9.87 9.53 1.53
C LYS A 179 -9.12 10.84 1.77
N LYS A 180 -9.86 11.94 1.91
CA LYS A 180 -9.30 13.28 2.11
C LYS A 180 -8.24 13.32 3.22
N THR A 181 -8.48 12.65 4.35
CA THR A 181 -7.52 12.57 5.46
C THR A 181 -6.22 11.87 5.06
N TYR A 182 -6.30 10.72 4.40
CA TYR A 182 -5.13 10.00 3.92
C TYR A 182 -4.36 10.80 2.86
N ILE A 183 -5.05 11.37 1.87
CA ILE A 183 -4.43 12.20 0.83
C ILE A 183 -3.75 13.42 1.45
N ARG A 184 -4.38 14.03 2.46
CA ARG A 184 -3.78 15.13 3.21
C ARG A 184 -2.54 14.68 3.96
N ASP A 185 -2.58 13.54 4.64
CA ASP A 185 -1.43 12.98 5.35
C ASP A 185 -0.28 12.56 4.43
N LEU A 186 -0.60 12.22 3.19
CA LEU A 186 0.34 11.70 2.20
C LEU A 186 1.09 12.82 1.46
N PHE A 187 0.37 13.84 1.00
CA PHE A 187 0.92 14.91 0.15
C PHE A 187 1.09 16.24 0.88
N HIS A 188 0.53 16.34 2.09
CA HIS A 188 0.50 17.58 2.83
C HIS A 188 0.81 17.34 4.32
N GLN A 189 1.15 18.41 5.04
CA GLN A 189 1.41 18.31 6.47
C GLN A 189 0.09 18.42 7.24
N LYS A 190 -0.11 17.55 8.24
CA LYS A 190 -1.24 17.64 9.20
C LYS A 190 -1.36 19.05 9.79
N GLY A 191 -2.59 19.53 9.93
CA GLY A 191 -2.91 20.86 10.48
C GLY A 191 -2.93 22.02 9.48
N LYS A 192 -2.51 21.80 8.23
CA LYS A 192 -2.75 22.77 7.14
C LYS A 192 -4.05 22.41 6.41
N LYS A 193 -4.72 23.41 5.81
CA LYS A 193 -5.84 23.24 4.86
C LYS A 193 -5.34 23.45 3.42
N PRO A 194 -4.47 22.56 2.90
CA PRO A 194 -3.93 22.67 1.54
C PRO A 194 -5.04 22.43 0.52
N GLU A 195 -4.80 22.92 -0.70
CA GLU A 195 -5.61 22.52 -1.85
C GLU A 195 -5.45 21.02 -2.10
N ILE A 196 -6.58 20.32 -2.22
CA ILE A 196 -6.62 18.90 -2.57
C ILE A 196 -7.29 18.76 -3.93
N GLY A 197 -6.70 17.97 -4.82
CA GLY A 197 -7.32 17.68 -6.12
C GLY A 197 -8.33 16.54 -6.06
N PRO A 198 -9.00 16.26 -7.19
CA PRO A 198 -9.93 15.16 -7.29
C PRO A 198 -9.24 13.79 -7.20
N LEU A 199 -9.99 12.80 -6.71
CA LEU A 199 -9.60 11.40 -6.61
C LEU A 199 -10.69 10.53 -7.25
N PHE A 200 -10.32 9.80 -8.29
CA PHE A 200 -11.22 8.93 -9.06
C PHE A 200 -10.88 7.47 -8.76
N GLN A 201 -11.88 6.63 -8.51
CA GLN A 201 -11.69 5.19 -8.33
C GLN A 201 -12.22 4.43 -9.54
N ALA A 202 -11.38 3.53 -10.07
CA ALA A 202 -11.79 2.52 -11.02
C ALA A 202 -12.45 1.34 -10.29
N ILE A 203 -13.71 1.05 -10.63
CA ILE A 203 -14.55 0.02 -10.02
C ILE A 203 -14.69 -1.14 -11.03
N PRO A 204 -14.53 -2.40 -10.59
CA PRO A 204 -14.77 -3.55 -11.46
C PRO A 204 -16.24 -3.60 -11.88
N TYR A 205 -16.47 -3.71 -13.18
CA TYR A 205 -17.81 -3.89 -13.77
C TYR A 205 -18.11 -5.37 -14.01
N LYS A 206 -19.39 -5.75 -13.88
CA LYS A 206 -19.85 -7.14 -14.06
C LYS A 206 -19.87 -7.59 -15.53
N GLY A 207 -19.91 -6.65 -16.49
CA GLY A 207 -20.01 -6.93 -17.91
C GLY A 207 -18.68 -6.91 -18.67
N VAL A 208 -18.78 -6.93 -20.00
CA VAL A 208 -17.64 -6.73 -20.92
C VAL A 208 -17.30 -5.23 -20.91
N TYR A 209 -16.02 -4.89 -20.87
CA TYR A 209 -15.44 -3.55 -20.70
C TYR A 209 -15.37 -3.03 -19.26
N ASN A 210 -14.16 -3.12 -18.72
CA ASN A 210 -13.73 -2.40 -17.54
C ASN A 210 -13.18 -1.01 -17.91
N VAL A 211 -12.71 -0.26 -16.91
CA VAL A 211 -12.21 1.12 -17.06
C VAL A 211 -11.15 1.25 -18.17
N SER A 212 -11.09 2.41 -18.83
CA SER A 212 -10.00 2.74 -19.74
C SER A 212 -9.63 4.23 -19.66
N LEU A 213 -8.38 4.57 -19.96
CA LEU A 213 -7.94 5.96 -20.17
C LEU A 213 -7.96 6.39 -21.65
N ASN A 214 -8.58 5.59 -22.54
CA ASN A 214 -8.83 6.03 -23.91
C ASN A 214 -9.74 7.25 -23.94
N TYR A 215 -9.39 8.25 -24.74
CA TYR A 215 -10.24 9.41 -24.97
C TYR A 215 -11.28 9.09 -26.04
N ILE A 216 -12.56 9.36 -25.74
CA ILE A 216 -13.68 9.16 -26.67
C ILE A 216 -14.21 10.53 -27.10
N ASP A 217 -14.67 11.33 -26.14
CA ASP A 217 -15.09 12.71 -26.35
C ASP A 217 -15.03 13.53 -25.04
N ASP A 218 -15.47 14.79 -25.09
CA ASP A 218 -15.52 15.68 -23.93
C ASP A 218 -16.73 15.42 -23.01
N ASN A 219 -17.61 14.47 -23.33
CA ASN A 219 -18.86 14.18 -22.62
C ASN A 219 -18.81 12.82 -21.90
N ALA A 220 -18.86 12.85 -20.57
CA ALA A 220 -18.85 11.65 -19.72
C ALA A 220 -19.85 10.55 -20.12
N SER A 221 -21.04 10.92 -20.61
CA SER A 221 -22.07 9.93 -20.98
C SER A 221 -21.73 9.09 -22.21
N SER A 222 -20.74 9.49 -23.01
CA SER A 222 -20.31 8.75 -24.21
C SER A 222 -19.37 7.59 -23.87
N TYR A 223 -18.85 7.56 -22.63
CA TYR A 223 -17.98 6.50 -22.17
C TYR A 223 -18.79 5.28 -21.70
N PRO A 224 -18.42 4.05 -22.11
CA PRO A 224 -19.10 2.85 -21.67
C PRO A 224 -19.11 2.71 -20.14
N ASN A 225 -20.28 2.46 -19.56
CA ASN A 225 -20.47 2.18 -18.14
C ASN A 225 -19.87 3.25 -17.21
N TRP A 226 -19.80 4.53 -17.63
CA TRP A 226 -19.06 5.59 -16.91
C TRP A 226 -19.33 5.64 -15.40
N ASN A 227 -20.61 5.77 -15.01
CA ASN A 227 -21.01 5.88 -13.60
C ASN A 227 -20.93 4.56 -12.81
N GLU A 228 -20.67 3.43 -13.49
CA GLU A 228 -20.54 2.11 -12.88
C GLU A 228 -19.07 1.70 -12.73
N THR A 229 -18.21 2.25 -13.60
CA THR A 229 -16.77 1.95 -13.67
C THR A 229 -15.92 3.03 -13.04
N TRP A 230 -16.41 4.27 -12.94
CA TRP A 230 -15.72 5.38 -12.27
C TRP A 230 -16.55 5.96 -11.12
N ASP A 231 -15.91 6.17 -9.97
CA ASP A 231 -16.47 6.95 -8.87
C ASP A 231 -15.52 8.06 -8.42
N CYS A 232 -16.05 9.29 -8.32
CA CYS A 232 -15.34 10.43 -7.76
C CYS A 232 -15.39 10.36 -6.23
N LYS A 233 -14.30 9.86 -5.62
CA LYS A 233 -14.15 9.71 -4.17
C LYS A 233 -13.86 11.02 -3.45
N ILE A 234 -13.21 11.95 -4.15
CA ILE A 234 -12.92 13.31 -3.71
C ILE A 234 -13.13 14.19 -4.94
N ASN A 235 -13.96 15.21 -4.85
CA ASN A 235 -14.11 16.23 -5.89
C ASN A 235 -12.91 17.19 -5.91
N GLY A 236 -12.28 17.42 -4.76
CA GLY A 236 -11.19 18.36 -4.61
C GLY A 236 -11.70 19.75 -4.22
N THR A 237 -10.83 20.61 -3.73
CA THR A 237 -11.21 21.97 -3.28
C THR A 237 -11.38 22.94 -4.45
N MET A 238 -10.72 22.68 -5.57
CA MET A 238 -10.82 23.49 -6.79
C MET A 238 -12.01 23.12 -7.67
N ASN A 239 -12.69 22.00 -7.41
CA ASN A 239 -13.87 21.59 -8.15
C ASN A 239 -15.10 21.77 -7.27
N GLY A 240 -16.03 22.59 -7.74
CA GLY A 240 -17.33 22.82 -7.12
C GLY A 240 -18.21 21.56 -7.11
N SER A 241 -18.17 20.75 -8.19
CA SER A 241 -19.03 19.56 -8.32
C SER A 241 -18.28 18.27 -8.70
N LYS A 242 -18.97 17.12 -8.59
CA LYS A 242 -18.47 15.83 -9.11
C LYS A 242 -18.32 15.86 -10.64
N ASP A 243 -19.23 16.54 -11.33
CA ASP A 243 -19.22 16.61 -12.80
C ASP A 243 -18.03 17.44 -13.31
N GLU A 244 -17.71 18.54 -12.62
CA GLU A 244 -16.49 19.33 -12.89
C GLU A 244 -15.24 18.49 -12.66
N SER A 245 -15.24 17.65 -11.62
CA SER A 245 -14.13 16.73 -11.36
C SER A 245 -14.00 15.71 -12.49
N PHE A 246 -15.10 15.11 -12.95
CA PHE A 246 -15.07 14.17 -14.07
C PHE A 246 -14.60 14.81 -15.39
N THR A 247 -14.92 16.08 -15.61
CA THR A 247 -14.35 16.85 -16.73
C THR A 247 -12.83 16.89 -16.67
N GLN A 248 -12.23 17.01 -15.48
CA GLN A 248 -10.77 16.91 -15.33
C GLN A 248 -10.23 15.51 -15.68
N LEU A 249 -10.94 14.44 -15.32
CA LEU A 249 -10.53 13.08 -15.68
C LEU A 249 -10.56 12.88 -17.21
N ILE A 250 -11.59 13.40 -17.88
CA ILE A 250 -11.70 13.37 -19.35
C ILE A 250 -10.57 14.19 -19.99
N ASN A 251 -10.23 15.36 -19.42
CA ASN A 251 -9.09 16.16 -19.88
C ASN A 251 -7.76 15.41 -19.75
N LEU A 252 -7.56 14.63 -18.68
CA LEU A 252 -6.40 13.74 -18.56
C LEU A 252 -6.38 12.72 -19.71
N MET A 253 -7.50 12.04 -19.96
CA MET A 253 -7.59 11.08 -21.05
C MET A 253 -7.26 11.76 -22.38
N LYS A 254 -7.85 12.93 -22.67
CA LYS A 254 -7.58 13.71 -23.86
C LYS A 254 -6.09 14.03 -24.02
N LEU A 255 -5.47 14.55 -22.96
CA LEU A 255 -4.08 14.96 -22.96
C LEU A 255 -3.16 13.76 -23.23
N ILE A 256 -3.35 12.63 -22.56
CA ILE A 256 -2.56 11.41 -22.79
C ILE A 256 -2.69 10.93 -24.24
N ASN A 257 -3.91 10.90 -24.79
CA ASN A 257 -4.14 10.35 -26.13
C ASN A 257 -3.71 11.31 -27.27
N GLN A 258 -3.63 12.61 -27.00
CA GLN A 258 -3.24 13.63 -28.00
C GLN A 258 -1.76 14.03 -27.91
N THR A 259 -1.03 13.58 -26.89
CA THR A 259 0.41 13.81 -26.79
C THR A 259 1.14 12.98 -27.84
N ASP A 260 1.63 13.62 -28.91
CA ASP A 260 2.34 12.94 -30.00
C ASP A 260 3.79 12.62 -29.62
N ILE A 261 3.94 11.61 -28.76
CA ILE A 261 5.24 11.13 -28.28
C ILE A 261 6.01 10.31 -29.32
N TYR A 262 5.35 9.82 -30.37
CA TYR A 262 5.94 8.89 -31.33
C TYR A 262 6.73 9.58 -32.43
N THR A 263 6.55 10.89 -32.60
CA THR A 263 7.34 11.72 -33.52
C THR A 263 8.57 12.34 -32.87
N LEU A 264 8.68 12.25 -31.54
CA LEU A 264 9.85 12.69 -30.79
C LEU A 264 10.98 11.66 -30.94
N ASN A 265 12.18 12.13 -31.24
CA ASN A 265 13.38 11.28 -31.36
C ASN A 265 14.32 11.38 -30.16
N ASP A 266 14.06 12.32 -29.26
CA ASP A 266 14.87 12.55 -28.07
C ASP A 266 14.18 12.00 -26.82
N ASN A 267 14.92 11.23 -26.03
CA ASN A 267 14.37 10.57 -24.85
C ASN A 267 13.97 11.59 -23.78
N GLU A 268 14.69 12.71 -23.66
CA GLU A 268 14.36 13.75 -22.68
C GLU A 268 13.06 14.46 -23.05
N GLU A 269 12.85 14.79 -24.34
CA GLU A 269 11.58 15.31 -24.85
C GLU A 269 10.41 14.33 -24.63
N ILE A 270 10.60 13.03 -24.91
CA ILE A 270 9.58 11.98 -24.67
C ILE A 270 9.19 11.96 -23.20
N ILE A 271 10.18 11.90 -22.30
CA ILE A 271 9.94 11.89 -20.85
C ILE A 271 9.17 13.14 -20.45
N HIS A 272 9.62 14.33 -20.83
CA HIS A 272 8.98 15.59 -20.43
C HIS A 272 7.52 15.71 -20.87
N SER A 273 7.19 15.22 -22.07
CA SER A 273 5.83 15.30 -22.62
C SER A 273 4.77 14.62 -21.75
N ILE A 274 5.13 13.52 -21.07
CA ILE A 274 4.23 12.71 -20.26
C ILE A 274 4.47 12.89 -18.77
N TYR A 275 5.72 13.12 -18.38
CA TYR A 275 6.09 13.36 -16.98
C TYR A 275 5.32 14.54 -16.39
N ASN A 276 5.12 15.62 -17.16
CA ASN A 276 4.35 16.78 -16.70
C ASN A 276 2.85 16.49 -16.48
N ILE A 277 2.39 15.30 -16.85
CA ILE A 277 1.00 14.86 -16.74
C ILE A 277 0.86 13.81 -15.64
N PHE A 278 1.77 12.82 -15.58
CA PHE A 278 1.62 11.63 -14.75
C PHE A 278 2.93 11.28 -14.04
N GLU A 279 2.85 10.75 -12.82
CA GLU A 279 4.01 10.20 -12.10
C GLU A 279 4.51 8.92 -12.77
N LEU A 280 5.31 9.08 -13.83
CA LEU A 280 5.70 8.02 -14.75
C LEU A 280 6.53 6.91 -14.08
N ASP A 281 7.44 7.25 -13.17
CA ASP A 281 8.25 6.27 -12.43
C ASP A 281 7.37 5.34 -11.58
N ILE A 282 6.42 5.90 -10.84
CA ILE A 282 5.46 5.15 -10.04
C ILE A 282 4.62 4.23 -10.94
N PHE A 283 4.21 4.74 -12.11
CA PHE A 283 3.43 3.95 -13.06
C PHE A 283 4.22 2.77 -13.64
N ILE A 284 5.48 2.97 -14.03
CA ILE A 284 6.34 1.88 -14.54
C ILE A 284 6.57 0.81 -13.46
N ARG A 285 6.84 1.23 -12.21
CA ARG A 285 6.96 0.31 -11.07
C ARG A 285 5.65 -0.42 -10.81
N LEU A 286 4.51 0.26 -10.92
CA LEU A 286 3.19 -0.36 -10.80
C LEU A 286 2.97 -1.44 -11.87
N LEU A 287 3.29 -1.18 -13.13
CA LEU A 287 3.15 -2.20 -14.19
C LEU A 287 4.04 -3.42 -13.89
N ALA A 288 5.28 -3.20 -13.42
CA ALA A 288 6.16 -4.29 -13.04
C ALA A 288 5.56 -5.12 -11.89
N MET A 289 5.03 -4.46 -10.85
CA MET A 289 4.39 -5.13 -9.73
C MET A 289 3.08 -5.82 -10.09
N ASP A 290 2.22 -5.23 -10.91
CA ASP A 290 0.98 -5.86 -11.41
C ASP A 290 1.29 -7.16 -12.16
N TYR A 291 2.37 -7.15 -12.96
CA TYR A 291 2.85 -8.31 -13.71
C TYR A 291 3.47 -9.38 -12.80
N LEU A 292 4.34 -9.02 -11.84
CA LEU A 292 4.97 -9.95 -10.91
C LEU A 292 3.97 -10.59 -9.94
N LEU A 293 3.12 -9.77 -9.34
CA LEU A 293 2.07 -10.23 -8.43
C LEU A 293 0.97 -10.99 -9.15
N GLY A 294 0.92 -10.95 -10.48
CA GLY A 294 -0.10 -11.63 -11.27
C GLY A 294 -1.50 -11.11 -10.95
N ARG A 295 -1.68 -9.79 -10.91
CA ARG A 295 -2.97 -9.22 -10.49
C ARG A 295 -3.98 -9.26 -11.62
N TYR A 296 -5.05 -10.02 -11.41
CA TYR A 296 -6.16 -10.07 -12.35
C TYR A 296 -6.90 -8.72 -12.42
N HIS A 297 -7.47 -8.27 -11.30
CA HIS A 297 -8.04 -6.94 -11.16
C HIS A 297 -6.93 -5.91 -10.91
N SER A 298 -6.42 -5.36 -12.00
CA SER A 298 -5.31 -4.41 -12.02
C SER A 298 -5.46 -3.45 -13.19
N TYR A 299 -4.67 -2.38 -13.21
CA TYR A 299 -4.67 -1.44 -14.33
C TYR A 299 -4.35 -2.14 -15.66
N TRP A 300 -3.34 -3.02 -15.65
CA TRP A 300 -2.85 -3.65 -16.88
C TRP A 300 -3.76 -4.76 -17.40
N ARG A 301 -4.18 -5.72 -16.56
CA ARG A 301 -4.87 -6.92 -17.05
C ARG A 301 -6.37 -6.71 -17.20
N ASN A 302 -7.06 -6.43 -16.11
CA ASN A 302 -8.51 -6.23 -16.07
C ASN A 302 -8.82 -4.91 -15.33
N PRO A 303 -8.79 -3.75 -16.04
CA PRO A 303 -8.74 -2.40 -15.47
C PRO A 303 -9.73 -2.10 -14.35
N SER A 304 -9.31 -2.32 -13.12
CA SER A 304 -10.14 -2.10 -11.92
C SER A 304 -9.23 -2.05 -10.69
N ASN A 305 -9.78 -1.69 -9.53
CA ASN A 305 -9.07 -1.73 -8.27
C ASN A 305 -7.82 -0.83 -8.24
N PHE A 306 -7.95 0.38 -8.79
CA PHE A 306 -6.99 1.46 -8.63
C PHE A 306 -7.71 2.80 -8.49
N LEU A 307 -7.00 3.81 -8.00
CA LEU A 307 -7.47 5.20 -7.96
C LEU A 307 -6.47 6.09 -8.67
N ILE A 308 -6.95 7.20 -9.22
CA ILE A 308 -6.11 8.26 -9.81
C ILE A 308 -6.40 9.56 -9.05
N TYR A 309 -5.35 10.15 -8.50
CA TYR A 309 -5.39 11.43 -7.80
C TYR A 309 -4.74 12.50 -8.66
N TYR A 310 -5.35 13.68 -8.76
CA TYR A 310 -4.67 14.86 -9.27
C TYR A 310 -4.01 15.62 -8.13
N HIS A 311 -2.70 15.83 -8.17
CA HIS A 311 -1.98 16.62 -7.19
C HIS A 311 -1.89 18.10 -7.65
N PRO A 312 -2.59 19.06 -7.02
CA PRO A 312 -2.65 20.44 -7.52
C PRO A 312 -1.29 21.15 -7.58
N ALA A 313 -0.47 21.00 -6.54
CA ALA A 313 0.85 21.65 -6.50
C ALA A 313 1.84 21.09 -7.54
N LEU A 314 1.85 19.77 -7.75
CA LEU A 314 2.72 19.12 -8.75
C LEU A 314 2.15 19.21 -10.17
N LYS A 315 0.85 19.50 -10.30
CA LYS A 315 0.04 19.49 -11.53
C LYS A 315 0.09 18.15 -12.27
N ARG A 316 0.22 17.05 -11.52
CA ARG A 316 0.44 15.70 -12.04
C ARG A 316 -0.54 14.71 -11.42
N TYR A 317 -0.83 13.65 -12.16
CA TYR A 317 -1.68 12.55 -11.72
C TYR A 317 -0.87 11.40 -11.15
N ILE A 318 -1.40 10.79 -10.09
CA ILE A 318 -0.75 9.75 -9.31
C ILE A 318 -1.71 8.58 -9.19
N ILE A 319 -1.25 7.38 -9.53
CA ILE A 319 -2.04 6.16 -9.42
C ILE A 319 -1.80 5.47 -8.08
N PHE A 320 -2.89 4.94 -7.52
CA PHE A 320 -2.89 4.17 -6.29
C PHE A 320 -3.55 2.82 -6.54
N PRO A 321 -2.81 1.71 -6.53
CA PRO A 321 -3.43 0.41 -6.59
C PRO A 321 -4.10 0.07 -5.24
N VAL A 322 -5.24 -0.62 -5.29
CA VAL A 322 -5.97 -1.11 -4.10
C VAL A 322 -6.44 -2.53 -4.34
N ASP A 323 -6.84 -3.25 -3.29
CA ASP A 323 -7.39 -4.60 -3.39
C ASP A 323 -6.47 -5.60 -4.11
N PHE A 324 -5.68 -6.30 -3.30
CA PHE A 324 -4.72 -7.29 -3.74
C PHE A 324 -5.17 -8.72 -3.43
N THR A 325 -6.48 -8.92 -3.20
CA THR A 325 -7.02 -10.25 -2.90
C THR A 325 -6.87 -11.23 -4.07
N SER A 326 -6.85 -10.73 -5.31
CA SER A 326 -6.65 -11.50 -6.54
C SER A 326 -5.20 -11.45 -7.05
N SER A 327 -4.22 -11.63 -6.17
CA SER A 327 -2.79 -11.66 -6.49
C SER A 327 -2.12 -13.00 -6.12
N LEU A 328 -0.84 -13.14 -6.44
CA LEU A 328 0.05 -14.21 -6.02
C LEU A 328 -0.54 -15.59 -6.32
N GLY A 329 -0.89 -15.80 -7.59
CA GLY A 329 -1.42 -17.05 -8.11
C GLY A 329 -2.87 -17.33 -7.75
N TYR A 330 -3.62 -16.36 -7.24
CA TYR A 330 -5.05 -16.53 -6.98
C TYR A 330 -5.82 -16.85 -8.28
N LYS A 331 -6.34 -18.07 -8.36
CA LYS A 331 -7.20 -18.56 -9.45
C LYS A 331 -6.69 -18.24 -10.86
N TYR A 332 -5.36 -18.20 -11.05
CA TYR A 332 -4.76 -17.70 -12.30
C TYR A 332 -5.33 -18.38 -13.55
N LYS A 333 -5.56 -19.71 -13.47
CA LYS A 333 -6.05 -20.51 -14.60
C LYS A 333 -7.49 -20.15 -14.97
N GLU A 334 -8.37 -19.97 -13.98
CA GLU A 334 -9.75 -19.51 -14.18
C GLU A 334 -9.77 -18.09 -14.77
N ASN A 335 -8.80 -17.27 -14.37
CA ASN A 335 -8.61 -15.90 -14.84
C ASN A 335 -7.86 -15.79 -16.18
N GLY A 336 -7.59 -16.91 -16.86
CA GLY A 336 -7.03 -16.96 -18.22
C GLY A 336 -5.55 -16.58 -18.34
N TYR A 337 -4.74 -16.73 -17.30
CA TYR A 337 -3.28 -16.54 -17.36
C TYR A 337 -2.56 -17.64 -16.58
N THR A 338 -1.23 -17.68 -16.63
CA THR A 338 -0.40 -18.52 -15.76
C THR A 338 0.87 -17.74 -15.38
N TYR A 339 1.72 -18.32 -14.52
CA TYR A 339 3.03 -17.75 -14.24
C TYR A 339 3.91 -17.62 -15.51
N LYS A 340 3.63 -18.39 -16.57
CA LYS A 340 4.31 -18.35 -17.88
C LYS A 340 3.81 -17.27 -18.84
N THR A 341 2.72 -16.55 -18.51
CA THR A 341 2.13 -15.57 -19.43
C THR A 341 3.09 -14.40 -19.63
N ASN A 342 3.52 -14.17 -20.87
CA ASN A 342 4.44 -13.10 -21.25
C ASN A 342 3.83 -11.71 -21.06
N CYS A 343 4.66 -10.68 -20.83
CA CYS A 343 4.20 -9.30 -20.73
C CYS A 343 3.37 -8.82 -21.94
N THR A 344 3.72 -9.26 -23.16
CA THR A 344 3.00 -8.92 -24.40
C THR A 344 1.61 -9.53 -24.51
N GLU A 345 1.35 -10.61 -23.75
CA GLU A 345 0.07 -11.33 -23.69
C GLU A 345 -0.68 -11.05 -22.38
N TRP A 346 -0.12 -10.19 -21.53
CA TRP A 346 -0.65 -9.98 -20.18
C TRP A 346 -2.00 -9.27 -20.19
N ARG A 347 -2.20 -8.35 -21.13
CA ARG A 347 -3.49 -7.70 -21.37
C ARG A 347 -4.32 -8.57 -22.32
N PRO A 348 -5.52 -9.01 -21.90
CA PRO A 348 -6.42 -9.76 -22.77
C PRO A 348 -6.89 -8.90 -23.95
N PRO A 349 -7.06 -9.48 -25.15
CA PRO A 349 -7.41 -8.73 -26.37
C PRO A 349 -8.83 -8.14 -26.34
N GLU A 350 -9.69 -8.58 -25.42
CA GLU A 350 -11.05 -8.04 -25.26
C GLU A 350 -11.05 -6.68 -24.56
N ASN A 351 -9.96 -6.33 -23.86
CA ASN A 351 -9.80 -5.02 -23.26
C ASN A 351 -9.21 -4.03 -24.29
N PRO A 352 -9.69 -2.78 -24.33
CA PRO A 352 -9.18 -1.79 -25.27
C PRO A 352 -7.68 -1.54 -25.03
N GLU A 353 -6.94 -1.27 -26.11
CA GLU A 353 -5.53 -0.89 -26.01
C GLU A 353 -5.42 0.39 -25.18
N ASP A 354 -4.70 0.33 -24.05
CA ASP A 354 -4.59 1.48 -23.15
C ASP A 354 -3.44 2.39 -23.58
N PRO A 355 -3.62 3.72 -23.66
CA PRO A 355 -2.63 4.61 -24.24
C PRO A 355 -1.32 4.66 -23.43
N LEU A 356 -1.38 4.59 -22.09
CA LEU A 356 -0.17 4.61 -21.27
C LEU A 356 0.61 3.29 -21.37
N ILE A 357 -0.09 2.16 -21.42
CA ILE A 357 0.56 0.84 -21.60
C ILE A 357 1.19 0.77 -22.99
N LYS A 358 0.45 1.18 -24.03
CA LYS A 358 0.93 1.22 -25.41
C LYS A 358 2.19 2.06 -25.52
N MET A 359 2.19 3.27 -24.95
CA MET A 359 3.35 4.14 -24.88
C MET A 359 4.58 3.42 -24.30
N ILE A 360 4.46 2.85 -23.11
CA ILE A 360 5.59 2.17 -22.44
C ILE A 360 6.09 0.98 -23.26
N MET A 361 5.19 0.22 -23.86
CA MET A 361 5.55 -1.00 -24.60
C MET A 361 6.06 -0.73 -26.02
N SER A 362 5.67 0.38 -26.63
CA SER A 362 6.04 0.75 -28.01
C SER A 362 7.30 1.62 -28.08
N ILE A 363 7.57 2.46 -27.09
CA ILE A 363 8.76 3.31 -27.08
C ILE A 363 9.96 2.50 -26.55
N PRO A 364 11.04 2.30 -27.34
CA PRO A 364 12.16 1.44 -26.95
C PRO A 364 12.80 1.82 -25.62
N TYR A 365 12.98 3.11 -25.37
CA TYR A 365 13.55 3.62 -24.12
C TYR A 365 12.66 3.29 -22.90
N LEU A 366 11.36 3.60 -22.96
CA LEU A 366 10.42 3.33 -21.86
C LEU A 366 10.24 1.82 -21.63
N LYS A 367 10.24 1.03 -22.70
CA LYS A 367 10.20 -0.43 -22.62
C LYS A 367 11.44 -0.97 -21.90
N GLN A 368 12.62 -0.44 -22.22
CA GLN A 368 13.86 -0.83 -21.55
C GLN A 368 13.84 -0.42 -20.08
N LEU A 369 13.30 0.76 -19.75
CA LEU A 369 13.12 1.22 -18.37
C LEU A 369 12.20 0.28 -17.57
N PHE A 370 11.08 -0.14 -18.17
CA PHE A 370 10.17 -1.14 -17.60
C PHE A 370 10.86 -2.49 -17.37
N ILE A 371 11.57 -3.02 -18.38
CA ILE A 371 12.28 -4.31 -18.26
C ILE A 371 13.38 -4.23 -17.19
N SER A 372 14.11 -3.13 -17.11
CA SER A 372 15.19 -2.95 -16.12
C SER A 372 14.62 -2.82 -14.70
N THR A 373 13.49 -2.11 -14.55
CA THR A 373 12.72 -2.03 -13.29
C THR A 373 12.25 -3.42 -12.83
N LEU A 374 11.66 -4.19 -13.75
CA LEU A 374 11.19 -5.55 -13.48
C LEU A 374 12.32 -6.47 -13.01
N ASN A 375 13.48 -6.43 -13.68
CA ASN A 375 14.64 -7.24 -13.30
C ASN A 375 15.22 -6.83 -11.94
N LEU A 376 15.33 -5.52 -11.66
CA LEU A 376 15.81 -5.05 -10.36
C LEU A 376 14.92 -5.54 -9.20
N ILE A 377 13.60 -5.51 -9.39
CA ILE A 377 12.65 -6.02 -8.39
C ILE A 377 12.84 -7.52 -8.17
N ILE A 378 13.03 -8.31 -9.24
CA ILE A 378 13.21 -9.76 -9.12
C ILE A 378 14.51 -10.14 -8.42
N GLU A 379 15.60 -9.46 -8.72
CA GLU A 379 16.91 -9.77 -8.12
C GLU A 379 16.93 -9.46 -6.62
N ILE A 380 16.37 -8.32 -6.22
CA ILE A 380 16.46 -7.82 -4.84
C ILE A 380 15.30 -8.32 -3.97
N LEU A 381 14.06 -8.20 -4.44
CA LEU A 381 12.87 -8.28 -3.60
C LEU A 381 12.00 -9.50 -3.91
N PHE A 382 11.71 -9.77 -5.18
CA PHE A 382 10.92 -10.93 -5.62
C PHE A 382 11.79 -12.19 -5.77
N ASN A 383 12.78 -12.32 -4.89
CA ASN A 383 13.77 -13.40 -4.80
C ASN A 383 13.43 -14.31 -3.60
N PRO A 384 13.29 -15.64 -3.77
CA PRO A 384 13.02 -16.59 -2.68
C PRO A 384 13.88 -16.43 -1.44
N GLU A 385 15.19 -16.18 -1.61
CA GLU A 385 16.12 -16.04 -0.48
C GLU A 385 15.78 -14.83 0.39
N CYS A 386 15.14 -13.83 -0.21
CA CYS A 386 14.69 -12.62 0.47
C CYS A 386 13.24 -12.74 0.96
N ILE A 387 12.31 -13.08 0.06
CA ILE A 387 10.87 -12.98 0.33
C ILE A 387 10.31 -14.17 1.11
N PHE A 388 10.92 -15.37 1.04
CA PHE A 388 10.38 -16.52 1.78
C PHE A 388 10.54 -16.37 3.29
N PRO A 389 11.70 -15.92 3.83
CA PRO A 389 11.83 -15.58 5.25
C PRO A 389 10.79 -14.56 5.72
N PHE A 390 10.51 -13.53 4.91
CA PHE A 390 9.43 -12.57 5.19
C PHE A 390 8.07 -13.26 5.27
N ILE A 391 7.69 -14.06 4.27
CA ILE A 391 6.41 -14.79 4.25
C ILE A 391 6.28 -15.71 5.47
N ASP A 392 7.34 -16.43 5.82
CA ASP A 392 7.33 -17.36 6.96
C ASP A 392 7.19 -16.64 8.29
N SER A 393 7.90 -15.54 8.48
CA SER A 393 7.76 -14.73 9.69
C SER A 393 6.38 -14.06 9.80
N LEU A 394 5.82 -13.57 8.69
CA LEU A 394 4.47 -12.99 8.67
C LEU A 394 3.39 -14.04 8.97
N LYS A 395 3.55 -15.25 8.42
CA LYS A 395 2.74 -16.41 8.77
C LYS A 395 2.84 -16.72 10.27
N SER A 396 4.05 -16.76 10.82
CA SER A 396 4.29 -17.02 12.25
C SER A 396 3.56 -16.02 13.14
N VAL A 397 3.51 -14.75 12.75
CA VAL A 397 2.70 -13.73 13.44
C VAL A 397 1.21 -14.10 13.43
N ILE A 398 0.60 -14.46 12.30
CA ILE A 398 -0.86 -14.67 12.27
C ILE A 398 -1.31 -16.09 12.65
N GLU A 399 -0.40 -17.05 12.72
CA GLU A 399 -0.70 -18.47 12.81
C GLU A 399 -1.62 -18.82 14.00
N PHE A 400 -1.31 -18.30 15.18
CA PHE A 400 -2.12 -18.55 16.39
C PHE A 400 -3.55 -18.02 16.24
N ASP A 401 -3.70 -16.76 15.81
CA ASP A 401 -4.99 -16.09 15.70
C ASP A 401 -5.85 -16.70 14.59
N LEU A 402 -5.21 -17.15 13.51
CA LEU A 402 -5.87 -17.84 12.41
C LEU A 402 -6.33 -19.26 12.81
N LYS A 403 -5.53 -20.01 13.60
CA LYS A 403 -5.98 -21.29 14.20
C LYS A 403 -7.18 -21.07 15.10
N LEU A 404 -7.11 -20.08 16.00
CA LEU A 404 -8.18 -19.72 16.92
C LEU A 404 -9.47 -19.33 16.19
N GLU A 405 -9.36 -18.55 15.10
CA GLU A 405 -10.49 -18.24 14.22
C GLU A 405 -11.12 -19.49 13.63
N ARG A 406 -10.32 -20.38 13.04
CA ARG A 406 -10.82 -21.60 12.40
C ARG A 406 -11.49 -22.54 13.40
N GLU A 407 -11.01 -22.59 14.65
CA GLU A 407 -11.61 -23.36 15.74
C GLU A 407 -12.93 -22.76 16.23
N LYS A 408 -12.97 -21.46 16.50
CA LYS A 408 -14.14 -20.79 17.13
C LYS A 408 -15.20 -20.34 16.14
N ARG A 409 -14.82 -20.10 14.89
CA ARG A 409 -15.68 -19.68 13.78
C ARG A 409 -15.43 -20.61 12.58
N PRO A 410 -15.72 -21.93 12.68
CA PRO A 410 -15.44 -22.90 11.64
C PRO A 410 -16.26 -22.72 10.35
N TYR A 411 -17.05 -21.65 10.23
CA TYR A 411 -17.68 -21.20 8.97
C TYR A 411 -16.66 -20.89 7.85
N HIS A 412 -15.36 -20.91 8.16
CA HIS A 412 -14.25 -20.95 7.21
C HIS A 412 -13.97 -22.33 6.59
N SER A 413 -14.58 -23.39 7.11
CA SER A 413 -14.48 -24.72 6.54
C SER A 413 -15.56 -24.91 5.47
N LYS A 414 -15.08 -25.00 4.23
CA LYS A 414 -15.77 -25.52 3.04
C LYS A 414 -17.05 -24.86 2.54
N THR A 415 -17.92 -24.27 3.35
CA THR A 415 -19.35 -24.37 2.98
C THR A 415 -20.22 -23.26 3.52
N SER A 416 -19.93 -22.01 3.16
CA SER A 416 -20.82 -20.92 3.57
C SER A 416 -20.79 -19.71 2.61
N ILE A 417 -21.45 -19.89 1.47
CA ILE A 417 -22.04 -18.78 0.72
C ILE A 417 -23.52 -18.73 1.09
N ILE A 418 -24.06 -17.53 1.29
CA ILE A 418 -25.51 -17.32 1.28
C ILE A 418 -25.93 -17.39 -0.19
N GLU A 419 -26.63 -18.45 -0.61
CA GLU A 419 -27.14 -18.54 -1.98
C GLU A 419 -28.18 -17.44 -2.25
N GLU A 420 -27.99 -16.69 -3.33
CA GLU A 420 -29.06 -15.95 -3.99
C GLU A 420 -29.95 -16.96 -4.73
N ILE A 421 -31.24 -17.02 -4.35
CA ILE A 421 -32.26 -17.54 -5.25
C ILE A 421 -32.63 -16.40 -6.19
N GLU A 422 -32.44 -16.59 -7.49
CA GLU A 422 -33.02 -15.72 -8.51
C GLU A 422 -34.55 -15.90 -8.47
N VAL A 423 -35.24 -15.04 -7.72
CA VAL A 423 -36.69 -14.89 -7.83
C VAL A 423 -36.94 -13.89 -8.95
N LYS A 424 -37.30 -14.38 -10.14
CA LYS A 424 -38.00 -13.54 -11.12
C LYS A 424 -39.45 -13.38 -10.66
N GLU A 425 -39.71 -12.37 -9.84
CA GLU A 425 -41.04 -11.76 -9.80
C GLU A 425 -40.99 -10.45 -10.58
N THR A 426 -41.71 -10.43 -11.70
CA THR A 426 -42.02 -9.21 -12.42
C THR A 426 -43.01 -8.43 -11.58
N ILE A 427 -42.57 -7.34 -10.95
CA ILE A 427 -43.49 -6.33 -10.39
C ILE A 427 -43.58 -5.22 -11.42
N GLU A 428 -44.79 -5.00 -11.95
CA GLU A 428 -45.09 -3.88 -12.84
C GLU A 428 -44.77 -2.55 -12.14
N GLU A 429 -43.93 -1.73 -12.79
CA GLU A 429 -43.68 -0.35 -12.38
C GLU A 429 -44.98 0.47 -12.49
N VAL A 430 -45.53 0.90 -11.35
CA VAL A 430 -46.37 2.10 -11.33
C VAL A 430 -45.50 3.26 -10.86
N THR A 431 -45.06 4.06 -11.81
CA THR A 431 -44.33 5.32 -11.57
C THR A 431 -45.34 6.46 -11.41
N ASP A 432 -45.59 6.89 -10.17
CA ASP A 432 -46.12 8.24 -9.95
C ASP A 432 -44.94 9.22 -9.91
N LYS A 433 -44.99 10.21 -10.80
CA LYS A 433 -44.01 11.30 -10.89
C LYS A 433 -44.28 12.33 -9.80
N ASP A 434 -43.22 12.83 -9.17
CA ASP A 434 -43.34 14.07 -8.39
C ASP A 434 -43.49 15.29 -9.33
N ALA A 435 -43.82 16.45 -8.75
CA ALA A 435 -44.11 17.68 -9.47
C ALA A 435 -42.94 18.23 -10.31
N ASN A 436 -41.74 17.64 -10.23
CA ASN A 436 -40.56 18.02 -11.01
C ASN A 436 -40.12 16.94 -12.02
N GLY A 437 -40.89 15.86 -12.20
CA GLY A 437 -40.65 14.88 -13.24
C GLY A 437 -39.45 13.95 -13.01
N PHE A 438 -38.98 13.82 -11.75
CA PHE A 438 -37.98 12.82 -11.36
C PHE A 438 -38.66 11.56 -10.78
N PRO A 439 -38.08 10.36 -10.94
CA PRO A 439 -38.41 9.23 -10.09
C PRO A 439 -37.82 9.45 -8.70
N SER A 440 -38.66 9.47 -7.66
CA SER A 440 -38.18 9.54 -6.27
C SER A 440 -37.67 8.15 -5.86
N ASN A 441 -36.35 7.93 -5.89
CA ASN A 441 -35.76 6.69 -5.38
C ASN A 441 -35.74 6.66 -3.85
N SER A 442 -36.87 6.26 -3.26
CA SER A 442 -36.89 5.62 -1.94
C SER A 442 -37.38 4.18 -2.11
N THR A 443 -36.52 3.29 -2.60
CA THR A 443 -36.79 1.86 -2.58
C THR A 443 -36.38 1.30 -1.22
N ILE A 444 -37.38 1.07 -0.35
CA ILE A 444 -37.23 0.16 0.79
C ILE A 444 -37.72 -1.20 0.31
N ASP A 445 -36.78 -2.04 -0.15
CA ASP A 445 -37.08 -3.45 -0.39
C ASP A 445 -37.25 -4.16 0.96
N THR A 446 -38.47 -4.61 1.24
CA THR A 446 -38.76 -5.47 2.40
C THR A 446 -39.15 -6.85 1.88
N THR A 447 -38.24 -7.82 1.98
CA THR A 447 -38.52 -9.23 1.62
C THR A 447 -38.58 -10.09 2.88
N ILE A 448 -39.71 -10.76 3.11
CA ILE A 448 -39.89 -11.77 4.17
C ILE A 448 -39.43 -13.14 3.63
N ILE A 449 -38.51 -13.81 4.31
CA ILE A 449 -37.98 -15.13 3.90
C ILE A 449 -38.41 -16.22 4.90
N ILE A 450 -39.03 -17.31 4.41
CA ILE A 450 -39.31 -18.53 5.18
C ILE A 450 -38.23 -19.59 4.87
N LYS A 451 -37.60 -20.11 5.94
CA LYS A 451 -36.45 -21.05 5.90
C LYS A 451 -36.81 -22.44 5.34
N LYS A 452 -35.91 -22.98 4.51
CA LYS A 452 -35.68 -24.44 4.43
C LYS A 452 -34.18 -24.73 4.20
N ASN A 453 -33.62 -25.58 5.04
CA ASN A 453 -32.18 -25.91 5.10
C ASN A 453 -31.71 -26.71 3.88
N THR A 454 -30.67 -26.25 3.16
CA THR A 454 -29.72 -27.11 2.43
C THR A 454 -28.38 -26.36 2.25
N THR A 455 -27.27 -27.11 2.21
CA THR A 455 -25.89 -26.67 2.46
C THR A 455 -25.04 -26.85 1.18
N ILE A 456 -24.41 -25.79 0.62
CA ILE A 456 -23.52 -25.87 -0.56
C ILE A 456 -22.13 -25.24 -0.31
N THR A 457 -21.10 -25.93 -0.83
CA THR A 457 -19.65 -25.81 -0.56
C THR A 457 -18.94 -25.06 -1.69
N LEU A 458 -18.22 -23.97 -1.41
CA LEU A 458 -17.23 -23.39 -2.33
C LEU A 458 -15.91 -23.12 -1.60
N ILE A 459 -14.95 -24.03 -1.74
CA ILE A 459 -13.52 -23.71 -1.76
C ILE A 459 -12.90 -24.58 -2.85
N GLU A 460 -12.19 -23.97 -3.80
CA GLU A 460 -11.11 -24.66 -4.50
C GLU A 460 -9.75 -23.97 -4.23
N PRO A 461 -8.84 -24.56 -3.44
CA PRO A 461 -7.42 -24.21 -3.46
C PRO A 461 -6.62 -25.46 -3.82
N ARG A 462 -5.93 -25.49 -4.97
CA ARG A 462 -5.08 -26.64 -5.29
C ARG A 462 -3.76 -26.64 -4.46
N TRP A 463 -3.74 -27.15 -3.22
CA TRP A 463 -3.34 -28.58 -3.10
C TRP A 463 -4.52 -29.31 -3.69
N SER A 464 -4.38 -30.23 -4.64
CA SER A 464 -5.59 -30.79 -5.30
C SER A 464 -6.70 -30.96 -4.27
N ILE A 465 -7.85 -30.34 -4.53
CA ILE A 465 -8.75 -29.77 -3.50
C ILE A 465 -9.04 -30.75 -2.35
N ASP A 466 -9.11 -32.05 -2.65
CA ASP A 466 -9.29 -33.17 -1.74
C ASP A 466 -8.21 -33.35 -0.65
N GLU A 467 -7.00 -32.83 -0.88
CA GLU A 467 -5.83 -32.92 0.00
C GLU A 467 -5.82 -31.81 1.05
N SER A 468 -6.26 -30.60 0.67
CA SER A 468 -6.53 -29.50 1.62
C SER A 468 -7.67 -29.84 2.60
N ILE A 469 -8.57 -30.72 2.17
CA ILE A 469 -9.79 -31.13 2.87
C ILE A 469 -9.51 -32.15 3.98
N LYS A 470 -8.49 -32.99 3.80
CA LYS A 470 -8.18 -34.08 4.72
C LYS A 470 -7.45 -33.60 5.97
N ASN A 471 -6.77 -32.45 5.89
CA ASN A 471 -5.77 -32.04 6.86
C ASN A 471 -5.94 -30.57 7.31
N ILE A 472 -7.02 -30.26 8.03
CA ILE A 472 -7.23 -28.91 8.60
C ILE A 472 -6.04 -28.49 9.49
N ASP A 473 -5.42 -29.44 10.21
CA ASP A 473 -4.19 -29.22 10.96
C ASP A 473 -2.97 -28.95 10.06
N ASP A 474 -2.78 -29.68 8.93
CA ASP A 474 -1.67 -29.43 7.99
C ASP A 474 -1.86 -28.18 7.10
N SER A 475 -3.09 -27.70 6.97
CA SER A 475 -3.44 -26.54 6.14
C SER A 475 -2.84 -25.23 6.65
N VAL A 476 -2.64 -25.14 7.97
CA VAL A 476 -1.96 -24.00 8.61
C VAL A 476 -0.44 -24.11 8.41
N TYR A 477 0.12 -25.32 8.54
CA TYR A 477 1.54 -25.58 8.25
C TYR A 477 1.92 -25.28 6.80
N SER A 478 0.95 -25.31 5.88
CA SER A 478 1.18 -25.12 4.45
C SER A 478 0.75 -23.74 3.92
N ILE A 479 0.36 -22.83 4.83
CA ILE A 479 0.06 -21.43 4.49
C ILE A 479 1.23 -20.82 3.71
N GLY A 480 0.88 -20.16 2.61
CA GLY A 480 1.84 -19.48 1.76
C GLY A 480 2.53 -20.37 0.73
N TYR A 481 2.34 -21.70 0.71
CA TYR A 481 2.99 -22.58 -0.27
C TYR A 481 2.67 -22.15 -1.72
N GLY A 482 1.39 -21.98 -2.07
CA GLY A 482 1.00 -21.55 -3.41
C GLY A 482 1.47 -20.12 -3.76
N ILE A 483 1.64 -19.26 -2.75
CA ILE A 483 2.21 -17.91 -2.92
C ILE A 483 3.70 -18.03 -3.26
N LYS A 484 4.45 -18.84 -2.50
CA LYS A 484 5.89 -19.10 -2.73
C LYS A 484 6.12 -19.78 -4.08
N GLU A 485 5.30 -20.75 -4.45
CA GLU A 485 5.35 -21.42 -5.75
C GLU A 485 5.09 -20.43 -6.89
N TRP A 486 4.10 -19.55 -6.75
CA TRP A 486 3.86 -18.47 -7.72
C TRP A 486 5.09 -17.59 -7.87
N ILE A 487 5.64 -17.09 -6.76
CA ILE A 487 6.81 -16.21 -6.75
C ILE A 487 7.98 -16.86 -7.49
N GLU A 488 8.33 -18.10 -7.11
CA GLU A 488 9.48 -18.79 -7.70
C GLU A 488 9.28 -19.01 -9.19
N LYS A 489 8.14 -19.59 -9.59
CA LYS A 489 7.89 -19.88 -11.01
C LYS A 489 7.78 -18.63 -11.86
N ARG A 490 7.19 -17.56 -11.32
CA ARG A 490 7.05 -16.28 -12.00
C ARG A 490 8.40 -15.59 -12.18
N ARG A 491 9.25 -15.61 -11.15
CA ARG A 491 10.65 -15.16 -11.23
C ARG A 491 11.39 -15.90 -12.33
N GLN A 492 11.37 -17.23 -12.33
CA GLN A 492 12.06 -18.03 -13.35
C GLN A 492 11.56 -17.69 -14.77
N THR A 493 10.24 -17.55 -14.95
CA THR A 493 9.67 -17.16 -16.25
C THR A 493 10.21 -15.81 -16.73
N VAL A 494 10.31 -14.82 -15.84
CA VAL A 494 10.79 -13.49 -16.24
C VAL A 494 12.29 -13.52 -16.59
N LEU A 495 13.10 -14.26 -15.83
CA LEU A 495 14.52 -14.46 -16.13
C LEU A 495 14.73 -15.16 -17.48
N GLU A 496 13.87 -16.12 -17.82
CA GLU A 496 13.84 -16.78 -19.13
C GLU A 496 13.37 -15.82 -20.24
N GLN A 497 12.41 -14.95 -19.96
CA GLN A 497 11.86 -13.99 -20.92
C GLN A 497 12.86 -12.88 -21.28
N PHE A 498 13.67 -12.46 -20.31
CA PHE A 498 14.64 -11.37 -20.48
C PHE A 498 16.06 -11.82 -20.07
N PRO A 499 16.69 -12.73 -20.83
CA PRO A 499 18.04 -13.17 -20.53
C PRO A 499 19.04 -12.04 -20.76
N ASN A 500 20.08 -11.97 -19.92
CA ASN A 500 21.19 -11.03 -20.03
C ASN A 500 20.85 -9.55 -19.82
N VAL A 501 19.78 -9.24 -19.08
CA VAL A 501 19.54 -7.84 -18.66
C VAL A 501 20.61 -7.43 -17.65
N THR A 502 21.31 -6.33 -17.95
CA THR A 502 22.30 -5.77 -17.03
C THR A 502 21.57 -5.20 -15.82
N LEU A 503 21.94 -5.67 -14.62
CA LEU A 503 21.43 -5.08 -13.38
C LEU A 503 21.92 -3.65 -13.25
N VAL A 504 21.00 -2.73 -13.03
CA VAL A 504 21.29 -1.30 -12.88
C VAL A 504 20.83 -0.81 -11.51
N SER A 505 21.36 0.33 -11.08
CA SER A 505 21.00 0.94 -9.79
C SER A 505 19.56 1.46 -9.79
N ALA A 506 18.95 1.53 -8.61
CA ALA A 506 17.61 2.11 -8.44
C ALA A 506 17.56 3.58 -8.91
N GLY A 507 18.58 4.38 -8.61
CA GLY A 507 18.69 5.79 -9.01
C GLY A 507 18.75 6.00 -10.53
N SER A 508 19.37 5.07 -11.26
CA SER A 508 19.37 5.09 -12.74
C SER A 508 18.02 4.76 -13.40
N LEU A 509 17.03 4.31 -12.62
CA LEU A 509 15.69 3.96 -13.08
C LEU A 509 14.65 5.01 -12.67
N VAL A 510 15.09 6.26 -12.68
CA VAL A 510 14.30 7.44 -12.33
C VAL A 510 14.25 8.36 -13.53
N THR A 511 13.05 8.75 -13.95
CA THR A 511 12.86 9.65 -15.09
C THR A 511 13.16 11.12 -14.76
N ARG A 512 13.28 11.49 -13.47
CA ARG A 512 13.68 12.84 -13.05
C ARG A 512 14.65 12.88 -11.84
N PRO A 513 15.95 12.59 -12.01
CA PRO A 513 16.91 12.68 -10.90
C PRO A 513 17.06 14.09 -10.28
N SER A 514 16.56 15.14 -10.96
CA SER A 514 16.62 16.55 -10.52
C SER A 514 15.36 17.09 -9.84
N ASP A 515 14.29 16.29 -9.69
CA ASP A 515 13.08 16.73 -8.97
C ASP A 515 13.40 16.86 -7.48
N PRO A 516 13.11 18.00 -6.82
CA PRO A 516 13.22 18.09 -5.36
C PRO A 516 12.33 17.09 -4.61
N ALA A 517 11.26 16.61 -5.25
CA ALA A 517 10.41 15.53 -4.74
C ALA A 517 11.10 14.15 -4.84
N ASN A 518 12.07 14.00 -5.73
CA ASN A 518 12.84 12.77 -5.90
C ASN A 518 13.99 12.71 -4.91
N LEU A 519 13.65 12.51 -3.64
CA LEU A 519 14.58 12.14 -2.58
C LEU A 519 14.91 10.65 -2.75
N TYR A 520 15.71 10.29 -3.76
CA TYR A 520 16.24 8.93 -3.84
C TYR A 520 17.52 8.82 -3.01
N SER A 521 17.64 7.70 -2.30
CA SER A 521 18.87 7.29 -1.65
C SER A 521 19.89 6.80 -2.69
N ASP A 522 20.45 7.72 -3.46
CA ASP A 522 21.67 7.41 -4.18
C ASP A 522 22.79 7.32 -3.15
N SER A 523 23.41 6.15 -3.04
CA SER A 523 24.75 6.07 -2.50
C SER A 523 25.58 7.10 -3.25
N ILE A 524 26.30 7.98 -2.53
CA ILE A 524 27.11 9.03 -3.16
C ILE A 524 28.06 8.45 -4.23
N PHE A 525 28.39 7.16 -4.13
CA PHE A 525 29.22 6.40 -5.06
C PHE A 525 28.58 6.16 -6.44
N ASP A 526 27.24 6.11 -6.56
CA ASP A 526 26.55 5.89 -7.84
C ASP A 526 26.58 7.14 -8.73
N TYR A 527 26.62 8.33 -8.11
CA TYR A 527 26.87 9.57 -8.83
C TYR A 527 28.30 9.62 -9.42
N PHE A 528 29.25 8.97 -8.77
CA PHE A 528 30.66 8.95 -9.19
C PHE A 528 31.02 7.79 -10.13
N SER A 529 30.27 6.70 -10.13
CA SER A 529 30.47 5.58 -11.08
C SER A 529 30.15 6.00 -12.51
N ALA A 530 29.19 6.91 -12.70
CA ALA A 530 28.91 7.54 -14.00
C ALA A 530 30.03 8.49 -14.48
N ILE A 531 30.80 9.07 -13.55
CA ILE A 531 31.87 10.05 -13.84
C ILE A 531 33.25 9.38 -13.96
N PHE A 532 33.45 8.23 -13.29
CA PHE A 532 34.70 7.47 -13.28
C PHE A 532 34.47 6.00 -13.69
N PRO A 533 34.37 5.70 -15.00
CA PRO A 533 34.01 4.37 -15.51
C PRO A 533 35.08 3.29 -15.26
N SER A 534 36.30 3.66 -14.85
CA SER A 534 37.48 2.79 -14.86
C SER A 534 37.76 2.04 -13.55
N GLY A 535 36.86 2.08 -12.56
CA GLY A 535 37.01 1.28 -11.33
C GLY A 535 38.18 1.68 -10.43
N ASP A 536 38.75 2.88 -10.60
CA ASP A 536 39.90 3.34 -9.82
C ASP A 536 39.44 4.04 -8.51
N TYR A 537 38.88 3.25 -7.59
CA TYR A 537 38.27 3.70 -6.34
C TYR A 537 39.23 4.43 -5.37
N LYS A 538 40.53 4.45 -5.65
CA LYS A 538 41.56 5.12 -4.83
C LYS A 538 41.50 6.65 -4.93
N LEU A 539 41.31 7.18 -6.13
CA LEU A 539 41.17 8.63 -6.34
C LEU A 539 39.86 9.13 -5.74
N LEU A 540 38.77 8.37 -5.93
CA LEU A 540 37.47 8.65 -5.34
C LEU A 540 37.50 8.62 -3.81
N ALA A 541 38.12 7.59 -3.21
CA ALA A 541 38.29 7.51 -1.76
C ALA A 541 39.14 8.67 -1.21
N SER A 542 40.16 9.11 -1.95
CA SER A 542 40.97 10.28 -1.59
C SER A 542 40.17 11.58 -1.66
N ILE A 543 39.37 11.78 -2.71
CA ILE A 543 38.50 12.95 -2.87
C ILE A 543 37.43 12.98 -1.78
N ILE A 544 36.75 11.88 -1.50
CA ILE A 544 35.73 11.77 -0.45
C ILE A 544 36.34 12.01 0.93
N ALA A 545 37.51 11.41 1.22
CA ALA A 545 38.22 11.65 2.48
C ALA A 545 38.59 13.12 2.64
N THR A 546 39.02 13.77 1.57
CA THR A 546 39.36 15.20 1.56
C THR A 546 38.12 16.09 1.74
N LEU A 547 37.01 15.75 1.10
CA LEU A 547 35.74 16.47 1.21
C LEU A 547 35.16 16.39 2.62
N ILE A 548 35.20 15.19 3.23
CA ILE A 548 34.80 14.98 4.63
C ILE A 548 35.71 15.81 5.54
N LEU A 549 37.01 15.84 5.30
CA LEU A 549 37.96 16.65 6.07
C LEU A 549 37.63 18.15 5.95
N LEU A 550 37.29 18.62 4.75
CA LEU A 550 36.94 20.01 4.47
C LEU A 550 35.62 20.41 5.15
N ILE A 551 34.59 19.58 5.05
CA ILE A 551 33.29 19.79 5.71
C ILE A 551 33.47 19.80 7.23
N THR A 552 34.26 18.87 7.77
CA THR A 552 34.58 18.83 9.20
C THR A 552 35.33 20.09 9.63
N LEU A 553 36.26 20.59 8.81
CA LEU A 553 37.00 21.83 9.07
C LEU A 553 36.08 23.05 9.04
N ILE A 554 35.21 23.18 8.03
CA ILE A 554 34.21 24.24 7.90
C ILE A 554 33.26 24.22 9.09
N PHE A 555 32.81 23.04 9.52
CA PHE A 555 31.95 22.88 10.69
C PHE A 555 32.67 23.28 12.00
N ILE A 556 33.94 22.89 12.17
CA ILE A 556 34.76 23.31 13.31
C ILE A 556 34.95 24.84 13.32
N ILE A 557 35.19 25.45 12.16
CA ILE A 557 35.32 26.91 12.01
C ILE A 557 33.98 27.59 12.32
N HIS A 558 32.86 27.07 11.80
CA HIS A 558 31.52 27.59 12.04
C HIS A 558 31.15 27.55 13.53
N VAL A 559 31.43 26.43 14.21
CA VAL A 559 31.20 26.26 15.65
C VAL A 559 32.13 27.15 16.49
N LYS A 560 33.37 27.42 16.04
CA LYS A 560 34.29 28.34 16.72
C LYS A 560 33.97 29.82 16.50
N CYS A 561 33.37 30.20 15.37
CA CYS A 561 33.15 31.60 15.00
C CYS A 561 31.78 32.15 15.43
N LYS A 562 30.78 31.30 15.73
CA LYS A 562 29.49 31.77 16.29
C LYS A 562 29.59 31.99 17.80
N LYS A 563 29.29 33.21 18.27
CA LYS A 563 29.02 33.46 19.69
C LYS A 563 27.69 32.78 20.09
N PRO A 564 27.56 32.26 21.32
CA PRO A 564 26.50 31.30 21.69
C PRO A 564 25.17 31.97 22.09
N THR A 565 24.85 33.16 21.57
CA THR A 565 23.64 33.91 21.95
C THR A 565 22.52 33.85 20.91
N GLU A 566 22.68 33.11 19.80
CA GLU A 566 21.69 33.08 18.71
C GLU A 566 21.22 31.67 18.32
N MET A 567 21.32 30.69 19.23
CA MET A 567 20.71 29.38 19.04
C MET A 567 19.62 29.17 20.09
N GLU A 568 18.43 29.71 19.82
CA GLU A 568 17.20 29.34 20.53
C GLU A 568 16.68 28.01 19.95
N GLY A 569 16.70 26.98 20.78
CA GLY A 569 16.15 25.66 20.51
C GLY A 569 16.40 24.79 21.73
N ASP A 570 15.36 24.09 22.19
CA ASP A 570 15.42 23.27 23.40
C ASP A 570 16.55 22.24 23.29
N GLU A 571 17.28 22.02 24.39
CA GLU A 571 18.51 21.20 24.43
C GLU A 571 18.27 19.76 23.91
N HIS A 572 17.00 19.33 23.96
CA HIS A 572 16.48 18.07 23.47
C HIS A 572 16.46 17.97 21.92
N ASP A 573 16.13 19.05 21.20
CA ASP A 573 16.03 19.05 19.73
C ASP A 573 17.42 19.08 19.07
N ILE A 574 18.36 19.79 19.70
CA ILE A 574 19.75 19.84 19.25
C ILE A 574 20.43 18.47 19.41
N ARG A 575 20.16 17.74 20.51
CA ARG A 575 20.64 16.36 20.71
C ARG A 575 20.06 15.40 19.69
N LYS A 576 18.75 15.52 19.40
CA LYS A 576 18.03 14.65 18.44
C LYS A 576 18.53 14.86 17.00
N TYR A 577 18.83 16.10 16.61
CA TYR A 577 19.42 16.42 15.31
C TYR A 577 20.85 15.89 15.19
N ASN A 578 21.67 16.05 16.24
CA ASN A 578 23.03 15.52 16.27
C ASN A 578 23.03 13.99 16.17
N ASP A 579 22.21 13.31 16.97
CA ASP A 579 22.17 11.84 16.99
C ASP A 579 21.57 11.28 15.69
N SER A 580 20.58 11.93 15.07
CA SER A 580 20.02 11.52 13.78
C SER A 580 20.99 11.70 12.61
N PHE A 581 21.65 12.85 12.54
CA PHE A 581 22.66 13.15 11.52
C PHE A 581 23.84 12.18 11.62
N PHE A 582 24.30 11.92 12.84
CA PHE A 582 25.45 11.06 13.10
C PHE A 582 25.12 9.56 13.04
N HIS A 583 23.91 9.15 13.39
CA HIS A 583 23.41 7.81 13.09
C HIS A 583 23.38 7.55 11.58
N LYS A 584 22.88 8.50 10.77
CA LYS A 584 22.84 8.39 9.30
C LYS A 584 24.24 8.25 8.68
N ILE A 585 25.23 9.02 9.16
CA ILE A 585 26.62 8.89 8.72
C ILE A 585 27.21 7.55 9.16
N ARG A 586 26.94 7.09 10.39
CA ARG A 586 27.47 5.82 10.89
C ARG A 586 26.90 4.60 10.16
N THR A 587 25.61 4.62 9.80
CA THR A 587 24.97 3.51 9.08
C THR A 587 25.33 3.49 7.59
N GLY A 588 25.59 4.64 6.97
CA GLY A 588 25.98 4.73 5.56
C GLY A 588 27.39 4.17 5.23
N PHE A 589 28.25 3.97 6.23
CA PHE A 589 29.65 3.51 6.05
C PHE A 589 29.90 2.07 6.59
N ASN A 590 28.89 1.19 6.59
CA ASN A 590 29.06 -0.17 7.10
C ASN A 590 29.81 -1.07 6.09
N PHE A 591 31.14 -0.99 6.08
CA PHE A 591 32.02 -1.74 5.16
C PHE A 591 32.30 -3.16 5.67
N ASN A 592 31.51 -4.14 5.24
CA ASN A 592 31.76 -5.58 5.47
C ASN A 592 32.42 -6.25 4.25
N ASN A 593 33.57 -5.73 3.79
CA ASN A 593 34.42 -6.45 2.82
C ASN A 593 35.80 -6.73 3.40
N ASN A 594 36.31 -7.94 3.16
CA ASN A 594 37.52 -8.51 3.78
C ASN A 594 38.86 -7.93 3.29
N ASP A 595 38.87 -6.83 2.56
CA ASP A 595 40.11 -6.18 2.12
C ASP A 595 40.74 -5.32 3.22
N GLY A 596 41.94 -5.72 3.66
CA GLY A 596 42.64 -5.15 4.81
C GLY A 596 42.89 -3.64 4.73
N ILE A 597 42.95 -3.05 3.53
CA ILE A 597 43.13 -1.60 3.34
C ILE A 597 41.83 -0.84 3.66
N ILE A 598 40.68 -1.35 3.21
CA ILE A 598 39.36 -0.72 3.43
C ILE A 598 38.97 -0.82 4.92
N LYS A 599 39.28 -1.96 5.55
CA LYS A 599 39.12 -2.13 7.00
C LYS A 599 39.94 -1.13 7.81
N ASN A 600 41.18 -0.85 7.41
CA ASN A 600 42.04 0.13 8.09
C ASN A 600 41.53 1.56 7.94
N ILE A 601 41.03 1.95 6.77
CA ILE A 601 40.44 3.27 6.53
C ILE A 601 39.14 3.43 7.33
N SER A 602 38.27 2.42 7.34
CA SER A 602 37.04 2.40 8.16
C SER A 602 37.37 2.55 9.66
N THR A 603 38.36 1.81 10.15
CA THR A 603 38.79 1.88 11.56
C THR A 603 39.39 3.26 11.90
N PHE A 604 40.15 3.86 10.99
CA PHE A 604 40.72 5.21 11.16
C PHE A 604 39.64 6.30 11.18
N ILE A 605 38.66 6.23 10.27
CA ILE A 605 37.53 7.16 10.22
C ILE A 605 36.67 7.01 11.48
N GLN A 606 36.32 5.78 11.88
CA GLN A 606 35.56 5.52 13.11
C GLN A 606 36.30 6.03 14.37
N SER A 607 37.63 5.86 14.44
CA SER A 607 38.44 6.33 15.57
C SER A 607 38.48 7.86 15.67
N ASN A 608 38.71 8.56 14.55
CA ASN A 608 38.73 10.03 14.54
C ASN A 608 37.34 10.62 14.79
N TYR A 609 36.30 9.97 14.27
CA TYR A 609 34.92 10.36 14.49
C TYR A 609 34.49 10.20 15.96
N ARG A 610 34.83 9.07 16.61
CA ARG A 610 34.62 8.89 18.06
C ARG A 610 35.33 9.96 18.89
N LYS A 611 36.55 10.37 18.50
CA LYS A 611 37.29 11.45 19.15
C LYS A 611 36.58 12.80 19.01
N VAL A 612 36.03 13.12 17.83
CA VAL A 612 35.24 14.34 17.60
C VAL A 612 33.94 14.31 18.41
N GLN A 613 33.18 13.22 18.35
CA GLN A 613 31.95 13.05 19.12
C GLN A 613 32.18 13.20 20.63
N THR A 614 33.24 12.59 21.16
CA THR A 614 33.61 12.71 22.58
C THR A 614 33.99 14.15 22.94
N LYS A 615 34.70 14.85 22.06
CA LYS A 615 35.11 16.24 22.30
C LYS A 615 33.94 17.22 22.24
N VAL A 616 33.01 17.01 21.31
CA VAL A 616 31.73 17.75 21.23
C VAL A 616 30.92 17.51 22.49
N ARG A 617 30.71 16.24 22.88
CA ARG A 617 29.95 15.87 24.07
C ARG A 617 30.55 16.47 25.34
N ASN A 618 31.88 16.44 25.52
CA ASN A 618 32.55 17.06 26.67
C ASN A 618 32.48 18.59 26.67
N THR A 619 32.43 19.23 25.49
CA THR A 619 32.30 20.70 25.38
C THR A 619 30.89 21.17 25.77
N PHE A 620 29.86 20.37 25.46
CA PHE A 620 28.49 20.61 25.91
C PHE A 620 28.30 20.27 27.40
N PHE A 621 28.89 19.16 27.89
CA PHE A 621 28.79 18.73 29.28
C PHE A 621 29.47 19.69 30.27
N HIS A 622 30.60 20.31 29.90
CA HIS A 622 31.27 21.30 30.75
C HIS A 622 30.59 22.68 30.78
N LYS A 623 29.69 22.98 29.83
CA LYS A 623 28.96 24.26 29.79
C LYS A 623 27.61 24.21 30.52
N SER A 624 27.00 23.03 30.70
CA SER A 624 25.78 22.87 31.50
C SER A 624 26.02 22.86 33.02
N HIS A 625 27.27 22.65 33.47
CA HIS A 625 27.66 22.71 34.89
C HIS A 625 28.29 24.05 35.34
N ASN A 626 28.47 25.00 34.42
CA ASN A 626 28.94 26.37 34.74
C ASN A 626 27.81 27.40 34.59
N VAL A 627 26.56 26.95 34.79
CA VAL A 627 25.42 27.85 35.01
C VAL A 627 25.11 27.82 36.50
N ASP A 628 25.89 28.59 37.24
CA ASP A 628 25.51 29.27 38.49
C ASP A 628 25.81 30.76 38.26
#